data_AF-A0A0C4YFV2-F1
#
_entry.id   AF-A0A0C4YFV2-F1
#
_cell.length_a   1.000
_cell.length_b   1.000
_cell.length_c   1.000
_cell.angle_alpha   90.00
_cell.angle_beta   90.00
_cell.angle_gamma   90.00
#
_symmetry.space_group_name_H-M   'P 1'
#
loop_
_entity.id
_entity.type
_entity.pdbx_description
1 polymer ?
#
loop_
_entity_poly.entity_id
_entity_poly.type
_entity_poly.pdbx_seq_one_letter_code
_entity_poly.pdbx_strand_id
1 'polypeptide(L)'
;MKKLTLTALMALCTASVLFSPTASAEGDASALTVRPAGYKPREGDAKLGERLFHDPKLSTNGMSCATCHANHASYSDSFAKPYPHTVVMARDQLGRKQVYLDEMIQACMVMPMAAKPLPWDSKELAALVAFVEQEQRTFKPTKQ
;
A
#
# COMPACT_ATOMS: atom_id res chain seq x y z
N MET A 1 18.68 36.55 -66.07
CA MET A 1 18.17 37.52 -65.07
C MET A 1 16.87 37.02 -64.48
N LYS A 2 16.92 36.53 -63.23
CA LYS A 2 15.92 36.66 -62.15
C LYS A 2 16.18 35.56 -61.12
N LYS A 3 16.68 36.01 -59.99
CA LYS A 3 16.90 35.24 -58.76
C LYS A 3 15.53 34.93 -58.16
N LEU A 4 15.34 33.72 -57.66
CA LEU A 4 14.43 33.50 -56.53
C LEU A 4 14.95 32.31 -55.70
N THR A 5 15.64 32.68 -54.64
CA THR A 5 16.00 31.82 -53.52
C THR A 5 14.75 31.54 -52.69
N LEU A 6 14.46 30.27 -52.41
CA LEU A 6 13.68 29.91 -51.23
C LEU A 6 14.26 28.64 -50.61
N THR A 7 14.97 28.88 -49.51
CA THR A 7 15.44 27.97 -48.47
C THR A 7 14.34 27.02 -48.01
N ALA A 8 14.59 25.71 -48.07
CA ALA A 8 13.89 24.71 -47.27
C ALA A 8 14.93 23.99 -46.40
N LEU A 9 15.04 24.44 -45.15
CA LEU A 9 15.76 23.73 -44.09
C LEU A 9 14.97 22.44 -43.79
N MET A 10 15.49 21.29 -44.21
CA MET A 10 15.03 20.00 -43.68
C MET A 10 15.61 19.85 -42.27
N ALA A 11 14.79 20.14 -41.27
CA ALA A 11 15.11 19.85 -39.88
C ALA A 11 15.01 18.33 -39.64
N LEU A 12 16.13 17.72 -39.25
CA LEU A 12 16.19 16.40 -38.64
C LEU A 12 15.44 16.43 -37.31
N CYS A 13 14.46 15.54 -37.13
CA CYS A 13 13.95 15.16 -35.82
C CYS A 13 14.03 13.63 -35.70
N THR A 14 15.22 13.13 -35.38
CA THR A 14 15.40 11.78 -34.85
C THR A 14 14.87 11.74 -33.42
N ALA A 15 13.60 11.43 -33.25
CA ALA A 15 13.03 11.17 -31.93
C ALA A 15 13.36 9.74 -31.50
N SER A 16 14.53 9.58 -30.87
CA SER A 16 14.86 8.38 -30.10
C SER A 16 14.01 8.39 -28.83
N VAL A 17 12.88 7.66 -28.84
CA VAL A 17 12.07 7.49 -27.63
C VAL A 17 12.79 6.50 -26.73
N LEU A 18 13.61 7.02 -25.81
CA LEU A 18 14.14 6.26 -24.70
C LEU A 18 12.98 5.99 -23.73
N PHE A 19 12.41 4.80 -23.78
CA PHE A 19 11.50 4.30 -22.76
C PHE A 19 12.35 3.97 -21.52
N SER A 20 12.47 4.92 -20.60
CA SER A 20 13.03 4.66 -19.27
C SER A 20 12.08 3.75 -18.48
N PRO A 21 12.62 2.76 -17.72
CA PRO A 21 11.78 1.86 -16.94
C PRO A 21 11.19 2.62 -15.75
N THR A 22 9.90 2.46 -15.51
CA THR A 22 9.23 2.98 -14.32
C THR A 22 9.69 2.20 -13.08
N ALA A 23 10.82 2.60 -12.51
CA ALA A 23 11.27 2.17 -11.19
C ALA A 23 11.17 3.38 -10.24
N SER A 24 9.96 3.68 -9.76
CA SER A 24 9.76 4.71 -8.71
C SER A 24 8.54 4.49 -7.80
N ALA A 25 7.66 3.52 -8.07
CA ALA A 25 6.49 3.30 -7.21
C ALA A 25 6.84 2.71 -5.82
N GLU A 26 7.94 1.96 -5.72
CA GLU A 26 8.32 1.25 -4.49
C GLU A 26 8.91 2.19 -3.41
N GLY A 27 9.64 3.23 -3.83
CA GLY A 27 10.23 4.21 -2.91
C GLY A 27 9.18 5.10 -2.25
N ASP A 28 8.19 5.53 -3.02
CA ASP A 28 7.11 6.41 -2.54
C ASP A 28 6.17 5.66 -1.59
N ALA A 29 5.80 4.42 -1.92
CA ALA A 29 4.94 3.60 -1.08
C ALA A 29 5.57 3.30 0.29
N SER A 30 6.89 3.08 0.33
CA SER A 30 7.61 2.83 1.58
C SER A 30 7.63 4.06 2.48
N ALA A 31 7.86 5.26 1.94
CA ALA A 31 7.87 6.48 2.76
C ALA A 31 6.47 6.85 3.30
N LEU A 32 5.42 6.65 2.51
CA LEU A 32 4.04 7.04 2.87
C LEU A 32 3.41 6.19 3.98
N THR A 33 3.99 5.03 4.28
CA THR A 33 3.41 4.02 5.18
C THR A 33 4.26 3.79 6.43
N VAL A 34 5.11 4.76 6.79
CA VAL A 34 5.86 4.82 8.05
C VAL A 34 5.19 5.79 9.01
N ARG A 35 5.07 5.40 10.28
CA ARG A 35 4.49 6.27 11.32
C ARG A 35 5.23 7.61 11.41
N PRO A 36 4.52 8.75 11.45
CA PRO A 36 5.15 10.03 11.68
C PRO A 36 5.66 10.14 13.12
N ALA A 37 6.67 10.99 13.34
CA ALA A 37 7.23 11.24 14.66
C ALA A 37 6.14 11.75 15.63
N GLY A 38 6.10 11.19 16.84
CA GLY A 38 5.12 11.56 17.87
C GLY A 38 3.71 11.01 17.65
N TYR A 39 3.51 10.15 16.65
CA TYR A 39 2.23 9.48 16.41
C TYR A 39 1.75 8.68 17.62
N LYS A 40 0.48 8.85 17.96
CA LYS A 40 -0.22 8.10 19.00
C LYS A 40 -1.47 7.47 18.39
N PRO A 41 -1.57 6.12 18.36
CA PRO A 41 -2.77 5.44 17.89
C PRO A 41 -3.99 5.89 18.68
N ARG A 42 -5.11 5.97 17.98
CA ARG A 42 -6.41 6.26 18.60
C ARG A 42 -7.15 4.95 18.84
N GLU A 43 -8.10 4.99 19.76
CA GLU A 43 -9.03 3.89 19.94
C GLU A 43 -9.92 3.74 18.69
N GLY A 44 -10.09 2.50 18.24
CA GLY A 44 -10.84 2.17 17.04
C GLY A 44 -12.17 1.48 17.32
N ASP A 45 -13.15 1.72 16.45
CA ASP A 45 -14.40 0.95 16.41
C ASP A 45 -14.24 -0.25 15.48
N ALA A 46 -14.13 -1.46 16.04
CA ALA A 46 -13.95 -2.67 15.25
C ALA A 46 -15.12 -2.97 14.31
N LYS A 47 -16.36 -2.53 14.62
CA LYS A 47 -17.49 -2.72 13.70
C LYS A 47 -17.36 -1.85 12.46
N LEU A 48 -16.82 -0.64 12.61
CA LEU A 48 -16.45 0.19 11.47
C LEU A 48 -15.27 -0.45 10.71
N GLY A 49 -14.29 -0.98 11.44
CA GLY A 49 -13.12 -1.65 10.86
C GLY A 49 -13.52 -2.83 9.98
N GLU A 50 -14.42 -3.67 10.45
CA GLU A 50 -14.96 -4.81 9.69
C GLU A 50 -15.63 -4.37 8.38
N ARG A 51 -16.45 -3.30 8.43
CA ARG A 51 -17.09 -2.75 7.23
C ARG A 51 -16.05 -2.25 6.23
N LEU A 52 -15.06 -1.49 6.70
CA LEU A 52 -13.98 -0.95 5.87
C LEU A 52 -13.10 -2.05 5.28
N PHE A 53 -12.81 -3.09 6.06
CA PHE A 53 -12.01 -4.24 5.64
C PHE A 53 -12.63 -4.96 4.42
N HIS A 54 -13.95 -4.93 4.30
CA HIS A 54 -14.69 -5.50 3.17
C HIS A 54 -15.03 -4.49 2.07
N ASP A 55 -14.74 -3.19 2.23
CA ASP A 55 -15.18 -2.15 1.31
C ASP A 55 -14.23 -2.01 0.10
N PRO A 56 -14.66 -2.41 -1.12
CA PRO A 56 -13.84 -2.26 -2.31
C PRO A 56 -13.65 -0.80 -2.74
N LYS A 57 -14.43 0.14 -2.18
CA LYS A 57 -14.32 1.58 -2.51
C LYS A 57 -13.08 2.24 -1.92
N LEU A 58 -12.37 1.55 -1.01
CA LEU A 58 -11.09 2.03 -0.49
C LEU A 58 -9.96 1.95 -1.53
N SER A 59 -10.11 1.13 -2.57
CA SER A 59 -9.14 0.97 -3.65
C SER A 59 -9.58 1.68 -4.92
N THR A 60 -8.63 1.91 -5.83
CA THR A 60 -8.93 2.32 -7.20
C THR A 60 -9.08 1.12 -8.15
N ASN A 61 -8.80 -0.09 -7.68
CA ASN A 61 -8.79 -1.32 -8.49
C ASN A 61 -9.87 -2.33 -8.08
N GLY A 62 -10.79 -1.95 -7.19
CA GLY A 62 -11.94 -2.76 -6.77
C GLY A 62 -11.62 -3.85 -5.75
N MET A 63 -10.38 -3.94 -5.26
CA MET A 63 -10.02 -4.83 -4.17
C MET A 63 -10.34 -4.24 -2.79
N SER A 64 -10.58 -5.11 -1.82
CA SER A 64 -10.62 -4.77 -0.39
C SER A 64 -9.60 -5.63 0.36
N CYS A 65 -9.41 -5.37 1.65
CA CYS A 65 -8.55 -6.22 2.49
C CYS A 65 -9.06 -7.68 2.48
N ALA A 66 -10.39 -7.84 2.52
CA ALA A 66 -11.06 -9.13 2.49
C ALA A 66 -10.79 -9.94 1.21
N THR A 67 -10.41 -9.30 0.10
CA THR A 67 -10.05 -10.00 -1.14
C THR A 67 -8.94 -11.05 -0.90
N CYS A 68 -8.00 -10.78 0.03
CA CYS A 68 -6.94 -11.72 0.38
C CYS A 68 -7.08 -12.32 1.78
N HIS A 69 -7.68 -11.58 2.71
CA HIS A 69 -7.63 -11.89 4.15
C HIS A 69 -8.97 -12.33 4.77
N ALA A 70 -10.03 -12.50 3.99
CA ALA A 70 -11.29 -13.04 4.51
C ALA A 70 -11.09 -14.42 5.17
N ASN A 71 -11.78 -14.65 6.30
CA ASN A 71 -11.71 -15.90 7.05
C ASN A 71 -10.28 -16.33 7.41
N HIS A 72 -9.44 -15.37 7.80
CA HIS A 72 -8.03 -15.57 8.10
C HIS A 72 -7.15 -16.09 6.94
N ALA A 73 -7.61 -16.01 5.70
CA ALA A 73 -6.82 -16.44 4.55
C ALA A 73 -5.55 -15.60 4.39
N SER A 74 -4.52 -16.21 3.81
CA SER A 74 -3.26 -15.54 3.40
C SER A 74 -2.48 -14.84 4.51
N TYR A 75 -2.86 -14.99 5.78
CA TYR A 75 -2.01 -14.62 6.91
C TYR A 75 -0.92 -15.67 7.09
N SER A 76 0.32 -15.22 7.27
CA SER A 76 1.39 -16.11 7.73
C SER A 76 1.24 -16.42 9.21
N ASP A 77 1.85 -17.51 9.69
CA ASP A 77 1.90 -17.85 11.12
C ASP A 77 2.42 -16.72 12.02
N SER A 78 3.28 -15.85 11.49
CA SER A 78 3.78 -14.69 12.22
C SER A 78 2.68 -13.70 12.61
N PHE A 79 1.52 -13.74 11.95
CA PHE A 79 0.38 -12.88 12.28
C PHE A 79 -0.12 -13.11 13.71
N ALA A 80 0.06 -14.28 14.32
CA ALA A 80 -0.27 -14.50 15.73
C ALA A 80 0.69 -13.81 16.71
N LYS A 81 1.80 -13.24 16.24
CA LYS A 81 2.78 -12.55 17.09
C LYS A 81 2.32 -11.12 17.36
N PRO A 82 2.54 -10.59 18.58
CA PRO A 82 2.34 -9.17 18.85
C PRO A 82 3.11 -8.29 17.86
N TYR A 83 2.50 -7.18 17.43
CA TYR A 83 3.21 -6.16 16.68
C TYR A 83 4.08 -5.29 17.61
N PRO A 84 5.24 -4.78 17.14
CA PRO A 84 5.77 -4.95 15.79
C PRO A 84 6.42 -6.32 15.59
N HIS A 85 6.25 -6.90 14.40
CA HIS A 85 6.92 -8.13 13.98
C HIS A 85 7.20 -8.11 12.47
N THR A 86 7.94 -9.11 11.99
CA THR A 86 8.24 -9.27 10.56
C THR A 86 7.04 -9.82 9.81
N VAL A 87 6.52 -9.06 8.84
CA VAL A 87 5.50 -9.52 7.89
C VAL A 87 6.15 -9.72 6.52
N VAL A 88 5.92 -10.88 5.89
CA VAL A 88 6.56 -11.26 4.61
C VAL A 88 6.34 -10.20 3.53
N MET A 89 5.11 -9.70 3.36
CA MET A 89 4.80 -8.68 2.36
C MET A 89 5.60 -7.38 2.60
N ALA A 90 5.68 -6.89 3.84
CA ALA A 90 6.45 -5.70 4.14
C ALA A 90 7.98 -5.91 4.02
N ARG A 91 8.47 -7.11 4.32
CA ARG A 91 9.88 -7.46 4.11
C ARG A 91 10.22 -7.47 2.62
N ASP A 92 9.43 -8.19 1.83
CA ASP A 92 9.76 -8.47 0.43
C ASP A 92 9.48 -7.26 -0.47
N GLN A 93 8.44 -6.47 -0.18
CA GLN A 93 8.06 -5.33 -1.02
C GLN A 93 8.58 -3.98 -0.51
N LEU A 94 8.77 -3.82 0.80
CA LEU A 94 9.18 -2.54 1.40
C LEU A 94 10.56 -2.61 2.08
N GLY A 95 11.23 -3.76 2.07
CA GLY A 95 12.53 -3.96 2.70
C GLY A 95 12.49 -3.83 4.24
N ARG A 96 11.31 -3.94 4.86
CA ARG A 96 11.14 -3.70 6.31
C ARG A 96 11.42 -4.96 7.12
N LYS A 97 12.31 -4.85 8.11
CA LYS A 97 12.60 -5.95 9.05
C LYS A 97 11.43 -6.24 9.97
N GLN A 98 10.73 -5.20 10.39
CA GLN A 98 9.55 -5.26 11.24
C GLN A 98 8.60 -4.13 10.85
N VAL A 99 7.32 -4.32 11.12
CA VAL A 99 6.28 -3.31 10.91
C VAL A 99 5.37 -3.25 12.11
N TYR A 100 4.75 -2.11 12.33
CA TYR A 100 3.56 -2.01 13.17
C TYR A 100 2.30 -2.36 12.38
N LEU A 101 1.19 -2.64 13.08
CA LEU A 101 -0.05 -3.08 12.43
C LEU A 101 -0.66 -2.01 11.52
N ASP A 102 -0.72 -0.76 11.96
CA ASP A 102 -1.19 0.37 11.13
C ASP A 102 -0.29 0.63 9.92
N GLU A 103 1.03 0.50 10.07
CA GLU A 103 1.96 0.54 8.93
C GLU A 103 1.68 -0.58 7.94
N MET A 104 1.38 -1.79 8.42
CA MET A 104 1.03 -2.93 7.59
C MET A 104 -0.31 -2.73 6.87
N ILE A 105 -1.32 -2.19 7.56
CA ILE A 105 -2.62 -1.83 6.97
C ILE A 105 -2.42 -0.81 5.84
N GLN A 106 -1.64 0.26 6.09
CA GLN A 106 -1.33 1.27 5.09
C GLN A 106 -0.55 0.67 3.90
N ALA A 107 0.38 -0.24 4.18
CA ALA A 107 1.13 -0.98 3.15
C ALA A 107 0.19 -1.83 2.26
N CYS A 108 -0.77 -2.55 2.86
CA CYS A 108 -1.82 -3.26 2.11
C CYS A 108 -2.66 -2.31 1.23
N MET A 109 -2.97 -1.12 1.74
CA MET A 109 -3.71 -0.12 0.97
C MET A 109 -2.92 0.34 -0.25
N VAL A 110 -1.65 0.69 -0.09
CA VAL A 110 -0.86 1.26 -1.19
C VAL A 110 -0.44 0.22 -2.22
N MET A 111 -0.02 -0.98 -1.78
CA MET A 111 0.63 -1.94 -2.67
C MET A 111 -0.39 -2.78 -3.47
N PRO A 112 -1.11 -3.77 -2.88
CA PRO A 112 -2.08 -4.53 -3.65
C PRO A 112 -3.31 -3.68 -3.99
N MET A 113 -3.84 -2.87 -3.08
CA MET A 113 -5.10 -2.15 -3.30
C MET A 113 -4.96 -0.87 -4.15
N ALA A 114 -3.74 -0.46 -4.55
CA ALA A 114 -3.53 0.77 -5.32
C ALA A 114 -4.24 2.00 -4.73
N ALA A 115 -4.39 2.05 -3.41
CA ALA A 115 -5.07 3.09 -2.68
C ALA A 115 -4.08 4.14 -2.15
N LYS A 116 -4.59 5.32 -1.81
CA LYS A 116 -3.84 6.24 -0.97
C LYS A 116 -3.89 5.75 0.48
N PRO A 117 -2.81 5.95 1.26
CA PRO A 117 -2.90 5.73 2.70
C PRO A 117 -3.97 6.63 3.31
N LEU A 118 -4.60 6.14 4.38
CA LEU A 118 -5.46 6.93 5.24
C LEU A 118 -4.63 7.95 6.04
N PRO A 119 -5.23 9.08 6.45
CA PRO A 119 -4.58 9.96 7.43
C PRO A 119 -4.21 9.16 8.69
N TRP A 120 -3.02 9.41 9.23
CA TRP A 120 -2.54 8.71 10.43
C TRP A 120 -3.47 8.91 11.63
N ASP A 121 -4.09 10.08 11.75
CA ASP A 121 -5.15 10.38 12.71
C ASP A 121 -6.55 10.25 12.08
N SER A 122 -6.80 9.24 11.25
CA SER A 122 -8.14 8.95 10.70
C SER A 122 -8.89 7.94 11.57
N LYS A 123 -10.23 8.06 11.62
CA LYS A 123 -11.05 7.15 12.46
C LYS A 123 -11.07 5.78 11.81
N GLU A 124 -10.95 5.79 10.49
CA GLU A 124 -10.87 4.69 9.56
C GLU A 124 -9.61 3.84 9.82
N LEU A 125 -8.42 4.45 9.96
CA LEU A 125 -7.20 3.71 10.28
C LEU A 125 -7.29 3.08 11.66
N ALA A 126 -7.74 3.83 12.67
CA ALA A 126 -7.93 3.30 14.01
C ALA A 126 -8.94 2.14 14.04
N ALA A 127 -10.05 2.26 13.31
CA ALA A 127 -11.06 1.22 13.18
C ALA A 127 -10.51 -0.05 12.51
N LEU A 128 -9.77 0.09 11.41
CA LEU A 128 -9.10 -1.02 10.73
C LEU A 128 -8.10 -1.72 11.67
N VAL A 129 -7.30 -0.96 12.42
CA VAL A 129 -6.40 -1.53 13.45
C VAL A 129 -7.20 -2.34 14.47
N ALA A 130 -8.25 -1.78 15.04
CA ALA A 130 -9.06 -2.46 16.05
C ALA A 130 -9.69 -3.77 15.52
N PHE A 131 -10.16 -3.78 14.27
CA PHE A 131 -10.69 -4.99 13.65
C PHE A 131 -9.61 -6.04 13.36
N VAL A 132 -8.48 -5.65 12.77
CA VAL A 132 -7.40 -6.60 12.46
C VAL A 132 -6.75 -7.14 13.74
N GLU A 133 -6.74 -6.40 14.84
CA GLU A 133 -6.37 -6.93 16.15
C GLU A 133 -7.35 -7.99 16.66
N GLN A 134 -8.65 -7.89 16.35
CA GLN A 134 -9.61 -8.94 16.68
C GLN A 134 -9.35 -10.21 15.86
N GLU A 135 -9.14 -10.07 14.56
CA GLU A 135 -8.72 -11.18 13.68
C GLU A 135 -7.42 -11.83 14.19
N GLN A 136 -6.44 -11.02 14.61
CA GLN A 136 -5.19 -11.54 15.18
C GLN A 136 -5.41 -12.40 16.44
N ARG A 137 -6.34 -12.02 17.32
CA ARG A 137 -6.62 -12.74 18.57
C ARG A 137 -7.31 -14.08 18.33
N THR A 138 -8.10 -14.18 17.27
CA THR A 138 -8.84 -15.40 16.91
C THR A 138 -8.07 -16.28 15.92
N PHE A 139 -7.00 -15.74 15.30
CA PHE A 139 -6.13 -16.46 14.38
C PHE A 139 -5.42 -17.62 15.08
N LYS A 140 -5.47 -18.80 14.45
CA LYS A 140 -4.76 -20.00 14.89
C LYS A 140 -3.74 -20.38 13.82
N PRO A 141 -2.44 -20.19 14.07
CA PRO A 141 -1.40 -20.64 13.16
C PRO A 141 -1.55 -22.13 12.88
N THR A 142 -1.72 -22.49 11.62
CA THR A 142 -1.57 -23.89 11.22
C THR A 142 -0.08 -24.10 11.05
N LYS A 143 0.57 -24.90 11.91
CA LYS A 143 1.95 -25.34 11.64
C LYS A 143 1.99 -25.87 10.21
N GLN A 144 2.58 -25.11 9.29
CA GLN A 144 2.91 -25.59 7.96
C GLN A 144 4.14 -26.50 8.07
#